data_AF-A0A2S6HBE1-F1
#
_entry.id   AF-A0A2S6HBE1-F1
#
_cell.length_a   1.000
_cell.length_b   1.000
_cell.length_c   1.000
_cell.angle_alpha   90.00
_cell.angle_beta   90.00
_cell.angle_gamma   90.00
#
_symmetry.space_group_name_H-M   'P 1'
#
loop_
_entity.id
_entity.type
_entity.pdbx_description
1 polymer ?
#
loop_
_entity_poly.entity_id
_entity_poly.type
_entity_poly.pdbx_seq_one_letter_code
_entity_poly.pdbx_strand_id
1 'polypeptide(L)'
;MADQQPIIVKKVKKGGHAHHGGAWKLAYADFVTAMMAFFLLMWLLGTTSEPERKGIAEYFQDPFKASTEERGLDVGDRTSIIQAGGSDITSQDQGQVDKGKTAEEVEITPEEIEHKAEELEKEKLENLKQKIQDKIDSTAELSEFKEQIKLEITSEGLRILIVDAQNRPMYKLASAETEPQIKLILRALAPVINELPNKVSLNGHTDARPFPPNQKKYTNWELSSDRANAARYELNQAGLAEEKILRVIGLSSSVPYSATTEPLDPINRRISIIVMNKKTEQEILQNVGDEPGTEAAPPPKE
;
A
#
# COMPACT_ATOMS: atom_id res chain seq x y z
N MET A 1 -8.21 90.31 60.01
CA MET A 1 -8.24 89.38 58.87
C MET A 1 -7.10 89.77 57.95
N ALA A 2 -6.02 89.01 57.93
CA ALA A 2 -4.90 89.22 57.01
C ALA A 2 -5.00 88.14 55.92
N ASP A 3 -5.36 88.58 54.72
CA ASP A 3 -5.65 87.77 53.55
C ASP A 3 -4.32 87.36 52.88
N GLN A 4 -3.89 86.13 53.10
CA GLN A 4 -2.69 85.56 52.44
C GLN A 4 -3.11 84.96 51.10
N GLN A 5 -2.83 85.69 50.01
CA GLN A 5 -3.04 85.18 48.66
C GLN A 5 -1.98 84.12 48.31
N PRO A 6 -2.36 82.96 47.77
CA PRO A 6 -1.43 81.85 47.52
C PRO A 6 -0.53 82.11 46.30
N ILE A 7 0.77 81.90 46.49
CA ILE A 7 1.79 81.99 45.43
C ILE A 7 1.68 80.77 44.51
N ILE A 8 1.32 81.00 43.25
CA ILE A 8 1.27 79.95 42.22
C ILE A 8 2.59 79.93 41.45
N VAL A 9 3.40 78.89 41.64
CA VAL A 9 4.62 78.66 40.88
C VAL A 9 4.30 77.87 39.61
N LYS A 10 4.30 78.55 38.45
CA LYS A 10 4.15 77.91 37.13
C LYS A 10 5.48 77.31 36.69
N LYS A 11 5.68 76.01 36.91
CA LYS A 11 6.79 75.25 36.29
C LYS A 11 6.52 75.07 34.80
N VAL A 12 7.20 75.84 33.96
CA VAL A 12 7.19 75.65 32.51
C VAL A 12 8.16 74.52 32.18
N LYS A 13 7.66 73.29 31.98
CA LYS A 13 8.42 72.26 31.28
C LYS A 13 8.44 72.66 29.80
N LYS A 14 9.59 73.12 29.29
CA LYS A 14 9.82 73.15 27.84
C LYS A 14 9.76 71.70 27.36
N GLY A 15 8.62 71.30 26.82
CA GLY A 15 8.49 70.05 26.10
C GLY A 15 9.42 70.12 24.90
N GLY A 16 10.52 69.35 24.92
CA GLY A 16 11.14 68.96 23.68
C GLY A 16 10.08 68.27 22.85
N HIS A 17 9.92 68.67 21.59
CA HIS A 17 9.04 68.00 20.64
C HIS A 17 9.47 66.53 20.56
N ALA A 18 8.81 65.67 21.34
CA ALA A 18 8.86 64.25 21.07
C ALA A 18 8.25 64.07 19.67
N HIS A 19 9.06 63.55 18.75
CA HIS A 19 8.73 63.31 17.35
C HIS A 19 7.61 62.26 17.23
N HIS A 20 6.38 62.59 17.65
CA HIS A 20 5.23 61.69 17.62
C HIS A 20 4.58 61.55 16.22
N GLY A 21 5.26 62.00 15.16
CA GLY A 21 4.77 61.92 13.78
C GLY A 21 5.39 60.80 12.93
N GLY A 22 6.26 59.95 13.48
CA GLY A 22 7.01 58.93 12.74
C GLY A 22 6.53 57.48 12.91
N ALA A 23 5.80 57.17 13.98
CA ALA A 23 5.40 55.80 14.30
C ALA A 23 4.47 55.18 13.23
N TRP A 24 3.53 55.97 12.69
CA TRP A 24 2.65 55.51 11.61
C TRP A 24 3.40 55.28 10.30
N LYS A 25 4.47 56.04 10.05
CA LYS A 25 5.34 55.86 8.87
C LYS A 25 6.13 54.56 8.96
N LEU A 26 6.50 54.15 10.18
CA LEU A 26 7.19 52.89 10.41
C LEU A 26 6.24 51.70 10.19
N ALA A 27 5.00 51.80 10.69
CA ALA A 27 3.96 50.78 10.43
C ALA A 27 3.57 50.73 8.94
N TYR A 28 3.50 51.87 8.25
CA TYR A 28 3.26 51.92 6.81
C TYR A 28 4.44 51.34 6.00
N ALA A 29 5.68 51.66 6.39
CA ALA A 29 6.87 51.10 5.76
C ALA A 29 6.91 49.57 5.91
N ASP A 30 6.62 49.06 7.10
CA ASP A 30 6.55 47.62 7.39
C ASP A 30 5.48 46.92 6.53
N PHE A 31 4.30 47.54 6.40
CA PHE A 31 3.24 47.04 5.53
C PHE A 31 3.65 47.01 4.04
N VAL A 32 4.29 48.06 3.54
CA VAL A 32 4.77 48.11 2.15
C VAL A 32 5.87 47.06 1.92
N THR A 33 6.77 46.84 2.88
CA THR A 33 7.80 45.80 2.76
C THR A 33 7.21 44.40 2.80
N ALA A 34 6.19 44.15 3.62
CA ALA A 34 5.48 42.87 3.63
C ALA A 34 4.78 42.60 2.28
N MET A 35 4.11 43.61 1.71
CA MET A 35 3.50 43.50 0.38
C MET A 35 4.54 43.31 -0.73
N MET A 36 5.69 43.99 -0.64
CA MET A 36 6.79 43.83 -1.59
C MET A 36 7.36 42.40 -1.53
N ALA A 37 7.59 41.86 -0.33
CA ALA A 37 8.07 40.49 -0.15
C ALA A 37 7.05 39.47 -0.68
N PHE A 38 5.76 39.68 -0.39
CA PHE A 38 4.69 38.84 -0.92
C PHE A 38 4.60 38.91 -2.46
N PHE A 39 4.73 40.10 -3.03
CA PHE A 39 4.75 40.30 -4.48
C PHE A 39 5.94 39.60 -5.14
N LEU A 40 7.14 39.74 -4.57
CA LEU A 40 8.34 39.06 -5.08
C LEU A 40 8.19 37.54 -5.01
N LEU A 41 7.59 37.01 -3.94
CA LEU A 41 7.32 35.58 -3.80
C LEU A 41 6.30 35.08 -4.83
N MET A 42 5.20 35.81 -5.03
CA MET A 42 4.22 35.49 -6.07
C MET A 42 4.79 35.65 -7.48
N TRP A 43 5.65 36.63 -7.70
CA TRP A 43 6.35 36.83 -8.96
C TRP A 43 7.28 35.65 -9.27
N LEU A 44 8.04 35.19 -8.28
CA LEU A 44 8.94 34.06 -8.41
C LEU A 44 8.19 32.75 -8.71
N LEU A 45 7.05 32.52 -8.02
CA LEU A 45 6.16 31.40 -8.33
C LEU A 45 5.53 31.49 -9.72
N GLY A 46 5.27 32.71 -10.23
CA GLY A 46 4.76 32.93 -11.58
C GLY A 46 5.79 32.72 -12.68
N THR A 47 7.08 32.86 -12.39
CA THR A 47 8.19 32.55 -13.32
C THR A 47 8.66 31.11 -13.22
N THR A 48 8.24 30.37 -12.19
CA THR A 48 8.63 28.98 -11.95
C THR A 48 7.79 28.04 -12.82
N SER A 49 8.42 27.02 -13.41
CA SER A 49 7.72 26.03 -14.21
C SER A 49 6.81 25.14 -13.34
N GLU A 50 5.74 24.57 -13.90
CA GLU A 50 4.86 23.65 -13.18
C GLU A 50 5.59 22.50 -12.45
N PRO A 51 6.60 21.82 -13.04
CA PRO A 51 7.34 20.78 -12.32
C PRO A 51 8.13 21.29 -11.12
N GLU A 52 8.75 22.48 -11.21
CA GLU A 52 9.48 23.08 -10.10
C GLU A 52 8.55 23.49 -8.94
N ARG A 53 7.35 24.01 -9.25
CA ARG A 53 6.34 24.35 -8.24
C ARG A 53 5.87 23.11 -7.48
N LYS A 54 5.70 21.99 -8.18
CA LYS A 54 5.31 20.71 -7.58
C LYS A 54 6.40 20.16 -6.65
N GLY A 55 7.67 20.23 -7.06
CA GLY A 55 8.80 19.80 -6.21
C GLY A 55 8.93 20.62 -4.92
N ILE A 56 8.69 21.93 -4.98
CA ILE A 56 8.66 22.77 -3.77
C ILE A 56 7.47 22.41 -2.88
N ALA A 57 6.28 22.15 -3.44
CA ALA A 57 5.09 21.79 -2.65
C ALA A 57 5.26 20.44 -1.92
N GLU A 58 5.85 19.45 -2.57
CA GLU A 58 6.14 18.14 -1.98
C GLU A 58 7.13 18.26 -0.80
N TYR A 59 8.14 19.13 -0.90
CA TYR A 59 9.09 19.41 0.20
C TYR A 59 8.41 19.96 1.47
N PHE A 60 7.36 20.78 1.34
CA PHE A 60 6.64 21.36 2.47
C PHE A 60 5.51 20.46 3.01
N GLN A 61 4.92 19.60 2.18
CA GLN A 61 3.88 18.68 2.61
C GLN A 61 4.45 17.48 3.39
N ASP A 62 5.65 17.02 3.04
CA ASP A 62 6.27 15.88 3.71
C ASP A 62 7.81 16.05 3.81
N PRO A 63 8.30 16.85 4.77
CA PRO A 63 9.74 17.09 4.93
C PRO A 63 10.53 15.83 5.34
N PHE A 64 9.84 14.76 5.79
CA PHE A 64 10.46 13.52 6.24
C PHE A 64 10.56 12.45 5.15
N LYS A 65 9.77 12.51 4.07
CA LYS A 65 9.99 11.67 2.88
C LYS A 65 11.26 12.04 2.12
N ALA A 66 11.58 13.33 2.02
CA ALA A 66 12.79 13.82 1.38
C ALA A 66 14.10 13.42 2.12
N SER A 67 14.01 12.96 3.37
CA SER A 67 15.17 12.61 4.19
C SER A 67 15.32 11.10 4.47
N THR A 68 14.31 10.28 4.13
CA THR A 68 14.30 8.84 4.45
C THR A 68 14.55 7.95 3.22
N GLU A 69 14.34 8.46 2.00
CA GLU A 69 14.81 7.81 0.77
C GLU A 69 16.16 8.38 0.34
N GLU A 70 17.22 7.64 0.68
CA GLU A 70 18.53 7.68 0.03
C GLU A 70 19.28 9.01 -0.06
N ARG A 71 20.29 9.09 0.81
CA ARG A 71 21.57 9.76 0.58
C ARG A 71 22.13 9.39 -0.79
N GLY A 72 21.82 10.22 -1.79
CA GLY A 72 22.47 10.21 -3.09
C GLY A 72 21.49 10.26 -4.23
N LEU A 73 20.95 11.43 -4.54
CA LEU A 73 20.71 11.92 -5.90
C LEU A 73 20.25 13.37 -5.80
N ASP A 74 21.20 14.23 -6.13
CA ASP A 74 21.07 15.56 -6.69
C ASP A 74 19.63 16.06 -6.92
N VAL A 75 19.20 16.98 -6.05
CA VAL A 75 18.08 17.89 -6.33
C VAL A 75 18.61 18.92 -7.33
N GLY A 76 18.73 18.53 -8.60
CA GLY A 76 19.30 19.40 -9.63
C GLY A 76 19.47 18.79 -11.02
N ASP A 77 19.78 17.50 -11.13
CA ASP A 77 20.12 16.90 -12.42
C ASP A 77 19.52 15.50 -12.57
N ARG A 78 18.38 15.44 -13.26
CA ARG A 78 17.97 14.25 -14.00
C ARG A 78 17.58 14.65 -15.40
N THR A 79 18.62 14.99 -16.16
CA THR A 79 18.70 14.54 -17.55
C THR A 79 18.48 13.01 -17.62
N SER A 80 17.81 12.59 -18.68
CA SER A 80 17.11 11.32 -18.84
C SER A 80 17.91 10.06 -18.53
N ILE A 81 17.27 9.10 -17.86
CA ILE A 81 17.74 7.71 -17.74
C ILE A 81 17.17 6.90 -18.91
N ILE A 82 17.51 7.26 -20.14
CA ILE A 82 17.39 6.35 -21.31
C ILE A 82 18.67 6.50 -22.12
N GLN A 83 19.50 5.45 -22.06
CA GLN A 83 20.69 5.31 -22.88
C GLN A 83 20.29 4.91 -24.31
N ALA A 84 20.13 5.91 -25.17
CA ALA A 84 20.03 5.72 -26.61
C ALA A 84 20.59 6.94 -27.38
N GLY A 85 21.77 6.75 -27.97
CA GLY A 85 22.22 7.43 -29.19
C GLY A 85 22.32 8.96 -29.14
N GLY A 86 23.53 9.47 -28.92
CA GLY A 86 23.80 10.91 -28.96
C GLY A 86 23.51 11.55 -30.32
N SER A 87 23.04 12.80 -30.25
CA SER A 87 23.43 13.84 -31.19
C SER A 87 23.76 15.12 -30.43
N ASP A 88 24.96 15.59 -30.72
CA ASP A 88 25.68 16.78 -30.29
C ASP A 88 24.82 18.05 -30.14
N ILE A 89 24.87 18.67 -28.94
CA ILE A 89 24.15 19.92 -28.61
C ILE A 89 24.83 21.18 -29.17
N THR A 90 25.86 21.05 -30.01
CA THR A 90 26.59 22.19 -30.58
C THR A 90 26.23 22.55 -32.03
N SER A 91 25.24 21.89 -32.64
CA SER A 91 24.83 22.19 -34.02
C SER A 91 23.82 23.33 -34.08
N GLN A 92 24.35 24.54 -34.20
CA GLN A 92 23.60 25.73 -34.61
C GLN A 92 23.35 25.66 -36.11
N ASP A 93 22.38 24.83 -36.54
CA ASP A 93 21.93 24.81 -37.93
C ASP A 93 20.41 24.91 -38.00
N GLN A 94 19.95 25.85 -38.82
CA GLN A 94 18.54 26.17 -39.01
C GLN A 94 17.84 25.00 -39.71
N GLY A 95 17.05 24.24 -38.95
CA GLY A 95 16.20 23.19 -39.46
C GLY A 95 14.78 23.38 -38.96
N GLN A 96 13.86 23.68 -39.88
CA GLN A 96 12.43 23.77 -39.66
C GLN A 96 11.90 22.46 -39.06
N VAL A 97 11.71 22.43 -37.74
CA VAL A 97 11.01 21.34 -37.07
C VAL A 97 9.51 21.56 -37.21
N ASP A 98 8.91 20.62 -37.94
CA ASP A 98 7.48 20.47 -38.15
C ASP A 98 6.76 20.51 -36.79
N LYS A 99 5.85 21.48 -36.60
CA LYS A 99 4.94 21.55 -35.45
C LYS A 99 3.87 20.45 -35.61
N GLY A 100 4.31 19.20 -35.54
CA GLY A 100 3.48 18.02 -35.59
C GLY A 100 3.07 17.60 -34.18
N LYS A 101 1.85 17.98 -33.80
CA LYS A 101 1.06 17.49 -32.66
C LYS A 101 1.63 17.82 -31.28
N THR A 102 1.07 18.89 -30.70
CA THR A 102 0.85 19.02 -29.26
C THR A 102 0.54 17.63 -28.69
N ALA A 103 1.46 17.07 -27.90
CA ALA A 103 1.08 16.01 -26.99
C ALA A 103 0.03 16.64 -26.10
N GLU A 104 -1.23 16.24 -26.29
CA GLU A 104 -2.28 16.52 -25.33
C GLU A 104 -1.74 16.09 -23.97
N GLU A 105 -1.50 17.07 -23.11
CA GLU A 105 -1.25 16.86 -21.71
C GLU A 105 -2.58 16.32 -21.16
N VAL A 106 -2.76 15.00 -21.29
CA VAL A 106 -3.90 14.32 -20.70
C VAL A 106 -3.77 14.54 -19.21
N GLU A 107 -4.59 15.41 -18.63
CA GLU A 107 -4.82 15.46 -17.19
C GLU A 107 -5.35 14.08 -16.77
N ILE A 108 -4.44 13.16 -16.45
CA ILE A 108 -4.82 11.84 -15.95
C ILE A 108 -5.40 12.08 -14.56
N THR A 109 -6.70 11.87 -14.42
CA THR A 109 -7.36 11.99 -13.12
C THR A 109 -6.79 10.95 -12.14
N PRO A 110 -6.83 11.20 -10.82
CA PRO A 110 -6.40 10.21 -9.83
C PRO A 110 -7.10 8.84 -10.01
N GLU A 111 -8.37 8.85 -10.42
CA GLU A 111 -9.16 7.65 -10.70
C GLU A 111 -8.64 6.87 -11.92
N GLU A 112 -8.20 7.56 -12.98
CA GLU A 112 -7.62 6.91 -14.16
C GLU A 112 -6.24 6.29 -13.86
N ILE A 113 -5.47 6.87 -12.94
CA ILE A 113 -4.20 6.30 -12.48
C ILE A 113 -4.47 5.00 -11.72
N GLU A 114 -5.45 5.01 -10.81
CA GLU A 114 -5.82 3.84 -10.01
C GLU A 114 -6.33 2.71 -10.91
N HIS A 115 -7.25 2.99 -11.84
CA HIS A 115 -7.75 2.00 -12.77
C HIS A 115 -6.64 1.39 -13.65
N LYS A 116 -5.71 2.21 -14.15
CA LYS A 116 -4.55 1.70 -14.91
C LYS A 116 -3.63 0.83 -14.05
N ALA A 117 -3.44 1.18 -12.78
CA ALA A 117 -2.65 0.38 -11.85
C ALA A 117 -3.31 -0.98 -11.55
N GLU A 118 -4.64 -1.01 -11.38
CA GLU A 118 -5.41 -2.24 -11.19
C GLU A 118 -5.31 -3.17 -12.40
N GLU A 119 -5.44 -2.64 -13.63
CA GLU A 119 -5.30 -3.43 -14.86
C GLU A 119 -3.88 -4.01 -15.01
N LEU A 120 -2.83 -3.21 -14.77
CA LEU A 120 -1.45 -3.68 -14.79
C LEU A 120 -1.19 -4.76 -13.73
N GLU A 121 -1.80 -4.66 -12.56
CA GLU A 121 -1.69 -5.68 -11.52
C GLU A 121 -2.41 -6.97 -11.91
N LYS A 122 -3.61 -6.86 -12.49
CA LYS A 122 -4.36 -8.00 -13.01
C LYS A 122 -3.59 -8.75 -14.10
N GLU A 123 -2.93 -8.03 -15.01
CA GLU A 123 -2.03 -8.64 -16.01
C GLU A 123 -0.87 -9.41 -15.35
N LYS A 124 -0.26 -8.86 -14.30
CA LYS A 124 0.80 -9.58 -13.54
C LYS A 124 0.27 -10.85 -12.89
N LEU A 125 -0.95 -10.83 -12.34
CA LEU A 125 -1.58 -12.00 -11.73
C LEU A 125 -1.95 -13.06 -12.78
N GLU A 126 -2.43 -12.66 -13.97
CA GLU A 126 -2.66 -13.60 -15.07
C GLU A 126 -1.35 -14.21 -15.58
N ASN A 127 -0.28 -13.43 -15.70
CA ASN A 127 1.04 -13.95 -16.03
C ASN A 127 1.55 -14.94 -14.98
N LEU A 128 1.34 -14.65 -13.69
CA LEU A 128 1.68 -15.57 -12.60
C LEU A 128 0.86 -16.87 -12.70
N LYS A 129 -0.45 -16.77 -12.95
CA LYS A 129 -1.34 -17.91 -13.16
C LYS A 129 -0.86 -18.79 -14.31
N GLN A 130 -0.49 -18.19 -15.45
CA GLN A 130 0.02 -18.94 -16.60
C GLN A 130 1.33 -19.66 -16.24
N LYS A 131 2.27 -18.98 -15.57
CA LYS A 131 3.53 -19.60 -15.11
C LYS A 131 3.28 -20.79 -14.18
N ILE A 132 2.32 -20.66 -13.27
CA ILE A 132 1.93 -21.76 -12.37
C ILE A 132 1.35 -22.92 -13.19
N GLN A 133 0.46 -22.63 -14.15
CA GLN A 133 -0.12 -23.65 -15.03
C GLN A 133 0.97 -24.39 -15.83
N ASP A 134 1.90 -23.65 -16.43
CA ASP A 134 3.03 -24.21 -17.18
C ASP A 134 3.94 -25.05 -16.28
N LYS A 135 4.15 -24.64 -15.02
CA LYS A 135 4.93 -25.38 -14.04
C LYS A 135 4.28 -26.72 -13.68
N ILE A 136 2.96 -26.72 -13.51
CA ILE A 136 2.15 -27.93 -13.24
C ILE A 136 2.22 -28.87 -14.45
N ASP A 137 2.08 -28.35 -15.66
CA ASP A 137 2.03 -29.14 -16.89
C ASP A 137 3.42 -29.68 -17.30
N SER A 138 4.50 -28.95 -17.01
CA SER A 138 5.88 -29.35 -17.35
C SER A 138 6.50 -30.33 -16.34
N THR A 139 6.00 -30.39 -15.11
CA THR A 139 6.54 -31.28 -14.07
C THR A 139 5.72 -32.56 -14.05
N ALA A 140 6.31 -33.68 -14.48
CA ALA A 140 5.61 -34.97 -14.58
C ALA A 140 4.89 -35.36 -13.27
N GLU A 141 5.55 -35.13 -12.13
CA GLU A 141 5.01 -35.40 -10.79
C GLU A 141 3.81 -34.51 -10.42
N LEU A 142 3.75 -33.28 -10.95
CA LEU A 142 2.65 -32.34 -10.68
C LEU A 142 1.48 -32.51 -11.63
N SER A 143 1.72 -33.01 -12.84
CA SER A 143 0.69 -33.22 -13.84
C SER A 143 -0.41 -34.17 -13.34
N GLU A 144 -0.07 -35.12 -12.47
CA GLU A 144 -1.04 -36.01 -11.83
C GLU A 144 -1.96 -35.31 -10.81
N PHE A 145 -1.57 -34.12 -10.32
CA PHE A 145 -2.35 -33.31 -9.38
C PHE A 145 -3.11 -32.18 -10.08
N LYS A 146 -3.11 -32.12 -11.42
CA LYS A 146 -3.77 -31.07 -12.21
C LYS A 146 -5.26 -30.92 -11.87
N GLU A 147 -5.97 -32.02 -11.63
CA GLU A 147 -7.39 -31.98 -11.24
C GLU A 147 -7.61 -31.47 -9.81
N GLN A 148 -6.59 -31.59 -8.96
CA GLN A 148 -6.63 -31.13 -7.57
C GLN A 148 -6.25 -29.65 -7.43
N ILE A 149 -5.52 -29.09 -8.39
CA ILE A 149 -5.10 -27.69 -8.36
C ILE A 149 -6.01 -26.86 -9.28
N LYS A 150 -6.73 -25.90 -8.72
CA LYS A 150 -7.58 -24.98 -9.48
C LYS A 150 -7.06 -23.56 -9.31
N LEU A 151 -6.91 -22.86 -10.43
CA LEU A 151 -6.41 -21.49 -10.47
C LEU A 151 -7.54 -20.57 -10.95
N GLU A 152 -7.86 -19.55 -10.16
CA GLU A 152 -8.94 -18.61 -10.45
C GLU A 152 -8.49 -17.18 -10.14
N ILE A 153 -8.75 -16.25 -11.06
CA ILE A 153 -8.62 -14.82 -10.77
C ILE A 153 -9.91 -14.35 -10.12
N THR A 154 -9.77 -13.73 -8.96
CA THR A 154 -10.87 -13.24 -8.13
C THR A 154 -10.69 -11.75 -7.85
N SER A 155 -11.70 -11.12 -7.26
CA SER A 155 -11.60 -9.72 -6.81
C SER A 155 -10.51 -9.49 -5.76
N GLU A 156 -10.12 -10.54 -5.03
CA GLU A 156 -9.06 -10.48 -4.02
C GLU A 156 -7.65 -10.66 -4.62
N GLY A 157 -7.55 -11.16 -5.85
CA GLY A 157 -6.29 -11.52 -6.51
C GLY A 157 -6.32 -12.93 -7.13
N LEU A 158 -5.15 -13.56 -7.26
CA LEU A 158 -5.03 -14.93 -7.79
C LEU A 158 -5.26 -15.96 -6.68
N ARG A 159 -6.34 -16.73 -6.80
CA ARG A 159 -6.70 -17.81 -5.90
C ARG A 159 -6.20 -19.15 -6.45
N ILE A 160 -5.35 -19.82 -5.68
CA ILE A 160 -4.84 -21.16 -5.93
C ILE A 160 -5.51 -22.10 -4.93
N LEU A 161 -6.44 -22.91 -5.42
CA LEU A 161 -7.17 -23.90 -4.64
C LEU A 161 -6.50 -25.25 -4.81
N ILE A 162 -6.23 -25.92 -3.69
CA ILE A 162 -5.75 -27.29 -3.70
C ILE A 162 -6.77 -28.15 -2.94
N VAL A 163 -7.45 -29.03 -3.68
CA VAL A 163 -8.58 -29.81 -3.19
C VAL A 163 -8.17 -31.24 -2.86
N ASP A 164 -8.79 -31.79 -1.83
CA ASP A 164 -8.62 -33.18 -1.42
C ASP A 164 -9.36 -34.12 -2.38
N ALA A 165 -8.72 -35.22 -2.80
CA ALA A 165 -9.32 -36.25 -3.64
C ALA A 165 -9.35 -37.59 -2.90
N GLN A 166 -10.37 -38.43 -3.14
CA GLN A 166 -10.57 -39.67 -2.36
C GLN A 166 -9.35 -40.61 -2.35
N ASN A 167 -8.58 -40.66 -3.45
CA ASN A 167 -7.39 -41.53 -3.57
C ASN A 167 -6.07 -40.79 -3.39
N ARG A 168 -6.09 -39.47 -3.13
CA ARG A 168 -4.90 -38.63 -3.01
C ARG A 168 -5.13 -37.59 -1.91
N PRO A 169 -5.15 -38.02 -0.65
CA PRO A 169 -5.39 -37.11 0.45
C PRO A 169 -4.22 -36.13 0.61
N MET A 170 -4.53 -34.87 0.92
CA MET A 170 -3.50 -33.84 1.20
C MET A 170 -2.99 -33.88 2.63
N TYR A 171 -3.82 -34.41 3.53
CA TYR A 171 -3.54 -34.54 4.95
C TYR A 171 -3.98 -35.92 5.40
N LYS A 172 -3.35 -36.42 6.46
CA LYS A 172 -3.85 -37.62 7.13
C LYS A 172 -5.29 -37.40 7.62
N LEU A 173 -6.03 -38.50 7.70
CA LEU A 173 -7.42 -38.49 8.11
C LEU A 173 -7.58 -37.83 9.49
N ALA A 174 -8.49 -36.85 9.59
CA ALA A 174 -8.74 -36.08 10.81
C ALA A 174 -7.48 -35.47 11.46
N SER A 175 -6.46 -35.16 10.65
CA SER A 175 -5.19 -34.60 11.10
C SER A 175 -4.80 -33.39 10.25
N ALA A 176 -3.95 -32.54 10.83
CA ALA A 176 -3.25 -31.46 10.15
C ALA A 176 -1.86 -31.87 9.63
N GLU A 177 -1.46 -33.13 9.85
CA GLU A 177 -0.22 -33.69 9.30
C GLU A 177 -0.32 -33.81 7.78
N THR A 178 0.63 -33.18 7.08
CA THR A 178 0.69 -33.09 5.61
C THR A 178 1.19 -34.39 5.01
N GLU A 179 0.54 -34.82 3.93
CA GLU A 179 0.99 -35.96 3.12
C GLU A 179 2.12 -35.54 2.14
N PRO A 180 2.96 -36.45 1.65
CA PRO A 180 4.05 -36.11 0.72
C PRO A 180 3.59 -35.36 -0.54
N GLN A 181 2.39 -35.66 -1.03
CA GLN A 181 1.80 -35.08 -2.24
C GLN A 181 1.60 -33.56 -2.12
N ILE A 182 1.02 -33.07 -1.02
CA ILE A 182 0.87 -31.63 -0.82
C ILE A 182 2.21 -30.93 -0.73
N LYS A 183 3.22 -31.57 -0.12
CA LYS A 183 4.56 -30.98 -0.01
C LYS A 183 5.20 -30.77 -1.38
N LEU A 184 5.00 -31.68 -2.33
CA LEU A 184 5.46 -31.53 -3.71
C LEU A 184 4.80 -30.33 -4.40
N ILE A 185 3.47 -30.20 -4.26
CA ILE A 185 2.71 -29.09 -4.83
C ILE A 185 3.21 -27.76 -4.25
N LEU A 186 3.24 -27.62 -2.92
CA LEU A 186 3.66 -26.38 -2.26
C LEU A 186 5.12 -26.03 -2.57
N ARG A 187 6.00 -27.04 -2.69
CA ARG A 187 7.40 -26.84 -3.09
C ARG A 187 7.56 -26.29 -4.49
N ALA A 188 6.71 -26.71 -5.41
CA ALA A 188 6.73 -26.20 -6.78
C ALA A 188 6.15 -24.79 -6.90
N LEU A 189 5.14 -24.47 -6.08
CA LEU A 189 4.46 -23.18 -6.10
C LEU A 189 5.26 -22.06 -5.43
N ALA A 190 5.94 -22.33 -4.31
CA ALA A 190 6.60 -21.29 -3.52
C ALA A 190 7.57 -20.40 -4.31
N PRO A 191 8.49 -20.92 -5.16
CA PRO A 191 9.40 -20.09 -5.93
C PRO A 191 8.67 -19.19 -6.94
N VAL A 192 7.61 -19.70 -7.56
CA VAL A 192 6.83 -18.96 -8.57
C VAL A 192 6.06 -17.83 -7.88
N ILE A 193 5.46 -18.10 -6.71
CA ILE A 193 4.79 -17.09 -5.91
C ILE A 193 5.77 -16.00 -5.46
N ASN A 194 7.04 -16.32 -5.17
CA ASN A 194 8.06 -15.34 -4.79
C ASN A 194 8.44 -14.34 -5.90
N GLU A 195 8.11 -14.60 -7.16
CA GLU A 195 8.45 -13.69 -8.27
C GLU A 195 7.73 -12.33 -8.18
N LEU A 196 6.57 -12.30 -7.52
CA LEU A 196 5.82 -11.07 -7.30
C LEU A 196 5.99 -10.56 -5.86
N PRO A 197 5.93 -9.25 -5.61
CA PRO A 197 6.01 -8.69 -4.25
C PRO A 197 4.72 -8.90 -3.43
N ASN A 198 3.63 -9.32 -4.08
CA ASN A 198 2.29 -9.46 -3.50
C ASN A 198 2.27 -10.36 -2.25
N LYS A 199 1.53 -9.93 -1.22
CA LYS A 199 1.28 -10.72 -0.02
C LYS A 199 0.31 -11.88 -0.28
N VAL A 200 0.30 -12.83 0.64
CA VAL A 200 -0.44 -14.09 0.54
C VAL A 200 -1.36 -14.28 1.75
N SER A 201 -2.61 -14.65 1.51
CA SER A 201 -3.55 -15.15 2.52
C SER A 201 -3.72 -16.66 2.37
N LEU A 202 -3.63 -17.40 3.47
CA LEU A 202 -3.78 -18.86 3.52
C LEU A 202 -5.08 -19.23 4.24
N ASN A 203 -6.00 -19.88 3.54
CA ASN A 203 -7.30 -20.23 4.09
C ASN A 203 -7.47 -21.76 4.08
N GLY A 204 -7.81 -22.32 5.23
CA GLY A 204 -8.12 -23.74 5.38
C GLY A 204 -9.62 -24.00 5.44
N HIS A 205 -10.06 -25.04 4.74
CA HIS A 205 -11.46 -25.49 4.74
C HIS A 205 -11.55 -26.98 5.02
N THR A 206 -12.64 -27.38 5.68
CA THR A 206 -13.00 -28.77 5.92
C THR A 206 -14.40 -29.05 5.36
N ASP A 207 -14.75 -30.32 5.23
CA ASP A 207 -16.13 -30.72 4.95
C ASP A 207 -16.99 -30.63 6.23
N ALA A 208 -18.30 -30.79 6.06
CA ALA A 208 -19.26 -30.79 7.16
C ALA A 208 -19.28 -32.10 7.96
N ARG A 209 -18.37 -33.05 7.69
CA ARG A 209 -18.29 -34.30 8.46
C ARG A 209 -17.86 -33.95 9.89
N PRO A 210 -18.61 -34.38 10.93
CA PRO A 210 -18.23 -34.11 12.30
C PRO A 210 -16.85 -34.68 12.62
N PHE A 211 -16.02 -33.88 13.31
CA PHE A 211 -14.73 -34.36 13.80
C PHE A 211 -14.95 -35.50 14.82
N PRO A 212 -14.07 -36.53 14.85
CA PRO A 212 -14.21 -37.64 15.78
C PRO A 212 -14.37 -37.19 17.26
N PRO A 213 -15.32 -37.77 18.01
CA PRO A 213 -15.68 -37.30 19.36
C PRO A 213 -14.65 -37.63 20.44
N ASN A 214 -13.55 -38.31 20.09
CA ASN A 214 -12.50 -38.72 21.01
C ASN A 214 -11.67 -37.55 21.55
N GLN A 215 -11.75 -36.36 20.92
CA GLN A 215 -11.08 -35.14 21.36
C GLN A 215 -12.13 -34.10 21.79
N LYS A 216 -12.35 -33.95 23.10
CA LYS A 216 -13.47 -33.17 23.70
C LYS A 216 -13.52 -31.66 23.38
N LYS A 217 -12.57 -31.11 22.63
CA LYS A 217 -12.48 -29.68 22.29
C LYS A 217 -11.99 -29.40 20.87
N TYR A 218 -11.67 -30.44 20.11
CA TYR A 218 -11.12 -30.26 18.77
C TYR A 218 -12.24 -30.43 17.76
N THR A 219 -12.43 -29.42 16.94
CA THR A 219 -13.49 -29.37 15.94
C THR A 219 -12.89 -29.07 14.57
N ASN A 220 -13.76 -28.99 13.57
CA ASN A 220 -13.38 -28.58 12.23
C ASN A 220 -12.81 -27.15 12.17
N TRP A 221 -13.10 -26.29 13.16
CA TRP A 221 -12.49 -24.97 13.27
C TRP A 221 -10.99 -25.06 13.55
N GLU A 222 -10.60 -25.80 14.58
CA GLU A 222 -9.18 -26.05 14.90
C GLU A 222 -8.50 -26.78 13.74
N LEU A 223 -9.15 -27.82 13.19
CA LEU A 223 -8.61 -28.58 12.06
C LEU A 223 -8.29 -27.71 10.85
N SER A 224 -9.22 -26.83 10.48
CA SER A 224 -9.05 -25.96 9.31
C SER A 224 -7.91 -24.96 9.52
N SER A 225 -7.79 -24.40 10.72
CA SER A 225 -6.72 -23.46 11.10
C SER A 225 -5.35 -24.14 11.14
N ASP A 226 -5.28 -25.33 11.72
CA ASP A 226 -4.04 -26.11 11.83
C ASP A 226 -3.56 -26.57 10.45
N ARG A 227 -4.47 -26.99 9.56
CA ARG A 227 -4.13 -27.36 8.18
C ARG A 227 -3.60 -26.18 7.38
N ALA A 228 -4.20 -25.00 7.54
CA ALA A 228 -3.73 -23.78 6.89
C ALA A 228 -2.32 -23.41 7.41
N ASN A 229 -2.06 -23.55 8.71
CA ASN A 229 -0.73 -23.34 9.29
C ASN A 229 0.29 -24.41 8.87
N ALA A 230 -0.12 -25.66 8.71
CA ALA A 230 0.75 -26.70 8.19
C ALA A 230 1.14 -26.41 6.73
N ALA A 231 0.21 -25.95 5.90
CA ALA A 231 0.50 -25.50 4.55
C ALA A 231 1.44 -24.27 4.54
N ARG A 232 1.21 -23.30 5.44
CA ARG A 232 2.11 -22.17 5.67
C ARG A 232 3.54 -22.65 5.93
N TYR A 233 3.71 -23.52 6.91
CA TYR A 233 5.01 -24.07 7.28
C TYR A 233 5.69 -24.76 6.08
N GLU A 234 4.98 -25.60 5.33
CA GLU A 234 5.54 -26.26 4.15
C GLU A 234 5.92 -25.27 3.04
N LEU A 235 5.17 -24.18 2.84
CA LEU A 235 5.53 -23.09 1.92
C LEU A 235 6.81 -22.37 2.35
N ASN A 236 6.96 -22.06 3.63
CA ASN A 236 8.19 -21.47 4.17
C ASN A 236 9.39 -22.40 3.96
N GLN A 237 9.23 -23.69 4.26
CA GLN A 237 10.26 -24.71 4.03
C GLN A 237 10.61 -24.89 2.55
N ALA A 238 9.65 -24.60 1.66
CA ALA A 238 9.85 -24.56 0.22
C ALA A 238 10.52 -23.27 -0.30
N GLY A 239 10.81 -22.31 0.58
CA GLY A 239 11.48 -21.06 0.26
C GLY A 239 10.57 -19.86 0.05
N LEU A 240 9.26 -19.95 0.34
CA LEU A 240 8.39 -18.78 0.39
C LEU A 240 8.87 -17.86 1.53
N ALA A 241 9.10 -16.59 1.19
CA ALA A 241 9.48 -15.59 2.18
C ALA A 241 8.41 -15.45 3.28
N GLU A 242 8.83 -15.39 4.55
CA GLU A 242 7.91 -15.39 5.70
C GLU A 242 7.04 -14.14 5.73
N GLU A 243 7.64 -13.01 5.42
CA GLU A 243 6.99 -11.71 5.32
C GLU A 243 5.93 -11.63 4.22
N LYS A 244 5.88 -12.60 3.29
CA LYS A 244 4.83 -12.66 2.28
C LYS A 244 3.50 -13.11 2.85
N ILE A 245 3.50 -13.92 3.90
CA ILE A 245 2.27 -14.42 4.50
C ILE A 245 1.68 -13.31 5.37
N LEU A 246 0.57 -12.73 4.94
CA LEU A 246 -0.11 -11.69 5.71
C LEU A 246 -1.00 -12.28 6.80
N ARG A 247 -1.73 -13.36 6.49
CA ARG A 247 -2.68 -13.99 7.42
C ARG A 247 -2.93 -15.46 7.11
N VAL A 248 -3.37 -16.17 8.15
CA VAL A 248 -3.85 -17.56 8.08
C VAL A 248 -5.26 -17.62 8.67
N ILE A 249 -6.20 -18.24 7.97
CA ILE A 249 -7.62 -18.29 8.34
C ILE A 249 -8.11 -19.74 8.34
N GLY A 250 -8.76 -20.17 9.41
CA GLY A 250 -9.55 -21.41 9.44
C GLY A 250 -11.03 -21.12 9.25
N LEU A 251 -11.64 -21.72 8.22
CA LEU A 251 -13.05 -21.50 7.87
C LEU A 251 -13.95 -22.70 8.17
N SER A 252 -13.41 -23.80 8.70
CA SER A 252 -14.19 -25.02 8.98
C SER A 252 -15.00 -25.43 7.73
N SER A 253 -16.26 -25.81 7.91
CA SER A 253 -17.23 -26.09 6.85
C SER A 253 -18.17 -24.90 6.54
N SER A 254 -17.84 -23.69 7.01
CA SER A 254 -18.73 -22.52 6.90
C SER A 254 -18.81 -21.96 5.47
N VAL A 255 -17.78 -22.18 4.66
CA VAL A 255 -17.69 -21.72 3.27
C VAL A 255 -17.55 -22.94 2.34
N PRO A 256 -18.66 -23.47 1.80
CA PRO A 256 -18.61 -24.58 0.84
C PRO A 256 -17.92 -24.14 -0.47
N TYR A 257 -17.50 -25.11 -1.29
CA TYR A 257 -16.83 -24.81 -2.58
C TYR A 257 -17.75 -24.05 -3.54
N SER A 258 -19.02 -24.45 -3.63
CA SER A 258 -20.09 -23.75 -4.36
C SER A 258 -21.37 -23.80 -3.53
N ALA A 259 -22.31 -22.89 -3.80
CA ALA A 259 -23.63 -22.89 -3.18
C ALA A 259 -24.41 -24.19 -3.42
N THR A 260 -24.08 -24.92 -4.49
CA THR A 260 -24.71 -26.20 -4.87
C THR A 260 -23.92 -27.42 -4.45
N THR A 261 -22.74 -27.26 -3.85
CA THR A 261 -21.90 -28.40 -3.45
C THR A 261 -22.45 -29.05 -2.20
N GLU A 262 -22.55 -30.38 -2.22
CA GLU A 262 -22.98 -31.15 -1.05
C GLU A 262 -22.05 -30.91 0.15
N PRO A 263 -22.57 -30.72 1.39
CA PRO A 263 -21.74 -30.38 2.54
C PRO A 263 -20.64 -31.41 2.88
N LEU A 264 -20.87 -32.68 2.55
CA LEU A 264 -19.96 -33.79 2.83
C LEU A 264 -18.98 -34.07 1.67
N ASP A 265 -19.08 -33.32 0.57
CA ASP A 265 -18.24 -33.53 -0.60
C ASP A 265 -16.74 -33.32 -0.25
N PRO A 266 -15.85 -34.26 -0.65
CA PRO A 266 -14.41 -34.10 -0.57
C PRO A 266 -13.83 -32.78 -1.05
N ILE A 267 -14.44 -32.16 -2.07
CA ILE A 267 -13.98 -30.88 -2.60
C ILE A 267 -14.02 -29.75 -1.55
N ASN A 268 -14.84 -29.89 -0.50
CA ASN A 268 -14.89 -28.92 0.59
C ASN A 268 -13.65 -28.97 1.47
N ARG A 269 -12.93 -30.10 1.51
CA ARG A 269 -11.61 -30.20 2.16
C ARG A 269 -10.57 -29.64 1.20
N ARG A 270 -10.17 -28.40 1.43
CA ARG A 270 -9.26 -27.68 0.52
C ARG A 270 -8.43 -26.64 1.27
N ILE A 271 -7.29 -26.32 0.69
CA ILE A 271 -6.51 -25.12 1.05
C ILE A 271 -6.65 -24.12 -0.09
N SER A 272 -6.85 -22.85 0.27
CA SER A 272 -6.85 -21.74 -0.66
C SER A 272 -5.65 -20.84 -0.33
N ILE A 273 -4.78 -20.66 -1.33
CA ILE A 273 -3.67 -19.71 -1.28
C ILE A 273 -4.07 -18.53 -2.16
N ILE A 274 -4.25 -17.35 -1.58
CA ILE A 274 -4.66 -16.16 -2.30
C ILE A 274 -3.44 -15.24 -2.40
N VAL A 275 -2.91 -15.05 -3.61
CA VAL A 275 -1.92 -14.02 -3.90
C VAL A 275 -2.70 -12.73 -4.13
N MET A 276 -2.66 -11.84 -3.13
CA MET A 276 -3.57 -10.70 -3.04
C MET A 276 -3.16 -9.57 -3.97
N ASN A 277 -4.14 -8.87 -4.53
CA ASN A 277 -3.89 -7.57 -5.16
C ASN A 277 -3.63 -6.49 -4.09
N LYS A 278 -3.11 -5.34 -4.51
CA LYS A 278 -2.81 -4.23 -3.59
C LYS A 278 -4.02 -3.74 -2.83
N LYS A 279 -5.18 -3.67 -3.48
CA LYS A 279 -6.42 -3.19 -2.88
C LYS A 279 -6.83 -4.05 -1.68
N THR A 280 -6.87 -5.37 -1.86
CA THR A 280 -7.19 -6.32 -0.79
C THR A 280 -6.13 -6.32 0.31
N GLU A 281 -4.85 -6.21 -0.02
CA GLU A 281 -3.79 -6.06 0.99
C GLU A 281 -4.03 -4.81 1.85
N GLN A 282 -4.32 -3.66 1.24
CA GLN A 282 -4.58 -2.41 1.94
C GLN A 282 -5.84 -2.47 2.79
N GLU A 283 -6.94 -3.02 2.28
CA GLU A 283 -8.18 -3.22 3.03
C GLU A 283 -7.94 -4.05 4.30
N ILE A 284 -7.14 -5.12 4.21
CA ILE A 284 -6.79 -5.94 5.38
C ILE A 284 -5.96 -5.15 6.38
N LEU A 285 -4.95 -4.42 5.93
CA LEU A 285 -4.06 -3.64 6.81
C LEU A 285 -4.81 -2.49 7.50
N GLN A 286 -5.73 -1.82 6.79
CA GLN A 286 -6.56 -0.75 7.35
C GLN A 286 -7.52 -1.27 8.41
N ASN A 287 -8.20 -2.39 8.13
CA ASN A 287 -9.12 -3.02 9.08
C ASN A 287 -8.43 -3.49 10.38
N VAL A 288 -7.11 -3.73 10.35
CA VAL A 288 -6.31 -4.07 11.54
C VAL A 288 -5.77 -2.82 12.24
N GLY A 289 -5.50 -1.75 11.50
CA GLY A 289 -4.98 -0.47 12.02
C GLY A 289 -6.03 0.46 12.62
N ASP A 290 -7.32 0.21 12.38
CA ASP A 290 -8.43 0.87 13.07
C ASP A 290 -8.52 0.35 14.51
N GLU A 291 -7.59 0.79 15.37
CA GLU A 291 -7.80 0.70 16.81
C GLU A 291 -9.05 1.50 17.18
N PRO A 292 -10.04 0.92 17.88
CA PRO A 292 -11.07 1.72 18.50
C PRO A 292 -10.36 2.71 19.44
N GLY A 293 -10.59 3.99 19.17
CA GLY A 293 -9.92 5.08 19.86
C GLY A 293 -9.80 4.84 21.35
N THR A 294 -8.64 5.21 21.86
CA THR A 294 -8.43 5.62 23.23
C THR A 294 -9.47 6.68 23.59
N GLU A 295 -10.68 6.26 23.98
CA GLU A 295 -11.64 7.11 24.65
C GLU A 295 -11.05 7.38 26.03
N ALA A 296 -10.25 8.43 26.14
CA ALA A 296 -9.75 8.93 27.39
C ALA A 296 -10.96 9.10 28.33
N ALA A 297 -11.06 8.24 29.34
CA ALA A 297 -12.09 8.33 30.36
C ALA A 297 -12.14 9.78 30.87
N PRO A 298 -13.31 10.44 30.90
CA PRO A 298 -13.39 11.79 31.44
C PRO A 298 -12.88 11.76 32.88
N PRO A 299 -12.09 12.76 33.32
CA PRO A 299 -11.56 12.77 34.67
C PRO A 299 -12.71 12.74 35.68
N PRO A 300 -12.53 12.05 36.83
CA PRO A 300 -13.55 11.99 37.85
C PRO A 300 -13.89 13.42 38.28
N LYS A 301 -15.18 13.75 38.29
CA LYS A 301 -15.67 15.00 38.86
C LYS A 301 -15.45 14.92 40.37
N GLU A 302 -14.59 15.79 40.89
CA GLU A 302 -14.58 16.16 42.31
C GLU A 302 -15.81 17.02 42.66
#